data_AF-A0A7V5SRM3-F1
#
_entry.id   AF-A0A7V5SRM3-F1
#
_cell.length_a   1.000
_cell.length_b   1.000
_cell.length_c   1.000
_cell.angle_alpha   90.00
_cell.angle_beta   90.00
_cell.angle_gamma   90.00
#
_symmetry.space_group_name_H-M   'P 1'
#
loop_
_entity.id
_entity.type
_entity.pdbx_description
1 polymer ?
#
loop_
_entity_poly.entity_id
_entity_poly.type
_entity_poly.pdbx_seq_one_letter_code
_entity_poly.pdbx_strand_id
1 'polypeptide(L)'
;MNSDNYYPLISIKDPTEAMIEAMKIFSYNFNQKDFVTIANVYHQIINLFKGRFKGYKACNTEYHDIHHTIDAFIAVLRIVDGYFIAGNKLDENIVINLLIATLLHDTGYIQEESDTEGTGAKYTKTHVLRSVEFLKKNYKILKVNVNDIDLISNIIQCTGIKVDWDKIKLNDENKIAGAMLGTADLIGQMADRNYLEKLLFLYYEFQEAQIPGFNTEFDIIKNTINFYN
;
A
#
# COMPACT_ATOMS: atom_id res chain seq x y z
N MET A 1 -30.04 3.52 -16.82
CA MET A 1 -28.88 3.72 -15.92
C MET A 1 -28.52 5.19 -16.02
N ASN A 2 -28.67 5.95 -14.94
CA ASN A 2 -28.38 7.39 -14.94
C ASN A 2 -26.87 7.60 -14.97
N SER A 3 -26.43 8.44 -15.90
CA SER A 3 -25.04 8.82 -16.20
C SER A 3 -24.43 9.84 -15.23
N ASP A 4 -25.07 10.13 -14.11
CA ASP A 4 -24.81 11.37 -13.35
C ASP A 4 -24.13 11.18 -11.98
N ASN A 5 -23.68 9.96 -11.64
CA ASN A 5 -22.85 9.73 -10.45
C ASN A 5 -21.36 9.70 -10.83
N TYR A 6 -20.84 10.81 -11.35
CA TYR A 6 -19.39 11.02 -11.32
C TYR A 6 -19.00 11.32 -9.88
N TYR A 7 -18.43 10.33 -9.20
CA TYR A 7 -17.78 10.51 -7.91
C TYR A 7 -16.64 11.51 -8.12
N PRO A 8 -16.66 12.70 -7.48
CA PRO A 8 -15.53 13.59 -7.58
C PRO A 8 -14.30 12.86 -7.03
N LEU A 9 -13.21 12.86 -7.79
CA LEU A 9 -11.88 12.39 -7.38
C LEU A 9 -11.35 13.33 -6.28
N ILE A 10 -11.96 13.24 -5.09
CA ILE A 10 -11.53 13.94 -3.89
C ILE A 10 -10.34 13.15 -3.34
N SER A 11 -9.21 13.84 -3.15
CA SER A 11 -8.10 13.32 -2.38
C SER A 11 -8.58 13.24 -0.93
N ILE A 12 -8.71 12.02 -0.42
CA ILE A 12 -9.19 11.80 0.94
C ILE A 12 -8.00 11.96 1.88
N LYS A 13 -7.81 13.20 2.34
CA LYS A 13 -6.65 13.54 3.19
C LYS A 13 -6.81 13.05 4.62
N ASP A 14 -8.05 12.89 5.08
CA ASP A 14 -8.33 12.44 6.44
C ASP A 14 -8.51 10.92 6.50
N PRO A 15 -7.73 10.21 7.35
CA PRO A 15 -7.87 8.77 7.49
C PRO A 15 -9.26 8.30 7.94
N THR A 16 -10.07 9.14 8.60
CA THR A 16 -11.44 8.78 8.99
C THR A 16 -12.38 8.81 7.79
N GLU A 17 -12.31 9.86 6.97
CA GLU A 17 -13.05 9.94 5.71
C GLU A 17 -12.70 8.77 4.78
N ALA A 18 -11.42 8.39 4.71
CA ALA A 18 -10.96 7.27 3.88
C ALA A 18 -11.55 5.95 4.35
N MET A 19 -11.62 5.72 5.66
CA MET A 19 -12.27 4.55 6.23
C MET A 19 -13.76 4.47 5.85
N ILE A 20 -14.48 5.59 5.92
CA ILE A 20 -15.91 5.65 5.60
C ILE A 20 -16.13 5.32 4.12
N GLU A 21 -15.36 5.94 3.23
CA GLU A 21 -15.46 5.67 1.80
C GLU A 21 -15.07 4.23 1.48
N ALA A 22 -14.02 3.70 2.10
CA ALA A 22 -13.60 2.31 1.91
C ALA A 22 -14.69 1.31 2.28
N MET A 23 -15.31 1.51 3.44
CA MET A 23 -16.41 0.67 3.91
C MET A 23 -17.63 0.76 2.98
N LYS A 24 -17.91 1.94 2.43
CA LYS A 24 -18.98 2.16 1.44
C LYS A 24 -18.70 1.42 0.13
N ILE A 25 -17.50 1.57 -0.45
CA ILE A 25 -17.13 0.87 -1.69
C ILE A 25 -17.16 -0.65 -1.48
N PHE A 26 -16.60 -1.13 -0.37
CA PHE A 26 -16.61 -2.56 -0.03
C PHE A 26 -18.04 -3.11 0.04
N SER A 27 -18.98 -2.34 0.62
CA SER A 27 -20.39 -2.75 0.77
C SER A 27 -21.18 -2.89 -0.54
N TYR A 28 -20.65 -2.41 -1.67
CA TYR A 28 -21.27 -2.63 -2.97
C TYR A 28 -21.18 -4.08 -3.43
N ASN A 29 -20.16 -4.81 -2.97
CA ASN A 29 -19.85 -6.15 -3.45
C ASN A 29 -19.87 -7.21 -2.34
N PHE A 30 -19.70 -6.80 -1.08
CA PHE A 30 -19.54 -7.70 0.08
C PHE A 30 -20.36 -7.22 1.28
N ASN A 31 -20.52 -8.08 2.29
CA ASN A 31 -21.25 -7.70 3.49
C ASN A 31 -20.35 -6.87 4.41
N GLN A 32 -20.86 -5.73 4.88
CA GLN A 32 -20.12 -4.79 5.72
C GLN A 32 -19.51 -5.43 6.98
N LYS A 33 -20.13 -6.48 7.52
CA LYS A 33 -19.61 -7.21 8.69
C LYS A 33 -18.24 -7.86 8.45
N ASP A 34 -17.91 -8.17 7.20
CA ASP A 34 -16.68 -8.87 6.82
C ASP A 34 -15.49 -7.87 6.71
N PHE A 35 -15.77 -6.57 6.81
CA PHE A 35 -14.77 -5.51 6.82
C PHE A 35 -14.03 -5.33 8.17
N VAL A 36 -14.45 -6.04 9.22
CA VAL A 36 -13.96 -5.86 10.60
C VAL A 36 -12.45 -6.05 10.72
N THR A 37 -11.88 -7.06 10.06
CA THR A 37 -10.43 -7.30 10.10
C THR A 37 -9.66 -6.19 9.40
N ILE A 38 -10.15 -5.72 8.25
CA ILE A 38 -9.55 -4.60 7.49
C ILE A 38 -9.54 -3.34 8.37
N ALA A 39 -10.67 -3.04 9.02
CA ALA A 39 -10.77 -1.88 9.92
C ALA A 39 -9.81 -1.97 11.11
N ASN A 40 -9.62 -3.17 11.68
CA ASN A 40 -8.64 -3.39 12.75
C ASN A 40 -7.20 -3.14 12.25
N VAL A 41 -6.82 -3.72 11.10
CA VAL A 41 -5.50 -3.53 10.51
C VAL A 41 -5.25 -2.05 10.23
N TYR A 42 -6.18 -1.38 9.56
CA TYR A 42 -6.09 0.05 9.25
C TYR A 42 -5.82 0.91 10.49
N HIS A 43 -6.53 0.65 11.59
CA HIS A 43 -6.30 1.34 12.85
C HIS A 43 -4.89 1.08 13.41
N GLN A 44 -4.42 -0.17 13.37
CA GLN A 44 -3.07 -0.52 13.80
C GLN A 44 -1.99 0.15 12.94
N ILE A 45 -2.20 0.25 11.63
CA ILE A 45 -1.28 0.91 10.70
C ILE A 45 -1.21 2.42 10.97
N ILE A 46 -2.34 3.08 11.20
CA ILE A 46 -2.33 4.49 11.64
C ILE A 46 -1.53 4.65 12.93
N ASN A 47 -1.70 3.75 13.90
CA ASN A 47 -0.94 3.80 15.14
C ASN A 47 0.55 3.55 14.92
N LEU A 48 0.92 2.64 14.01
CA LEU A 48 2.31 2.39 13.62
C LEU A 48 2.95 3.65 13.05
N PHE A 49 2.35 4.24 12.01
CA PHE A 49 2.90 5.45 11.38
C PHE A 49 2.96 6.65 12.35
N LYS A 50 2.07 6.71 13.34
CA LYS A 50 2.09 7.74 14.40
C LYS A 50 3.04 7.44 15.57
N GLY A 51 3.79 6.33 15.54
CA GLY A 51 4.71 5.95 16.62
C GLY A 51 4.02 5.50 17.91
N ARG A 52 2.79 5.00 17.79
CA ARG A 52 1.97 4.48 18.91
C ARG A 52 1.91 2.95 18.92
N PHE A 53 2.61 2.29 18.00
CA PHE A 53 2.73 0.84 17.95
C PHE A 53 4.04 0.42 18.65
N LYS A 54 3.92 -0.39 19.70
CA LYS A 54 5.04 -0.76 20.57
C LYS A 54 6.20 -1.38 19.78
N GLY A 55 7.43 -0.92 20.04
CA GLY A 55 8.65 -1.43 19.42
C GLY A 55 9.04 -0.73 18.12
N TYR A 56 8.25 0.26 17.67
CA TYR A 56 8.48 0.99 16.43
C TYR A 56 8.38 2.49 16.65
N LYS A 57 9.12 3.26 15.83
CA LYS A 57 9.11 4.72 15.85
C LYS A 57 7.95 5.28 15.04
N ALA A 58 7.71 6.58 15.18
CA ALA A 58 6.88 7.30 14.23
C ALA A 58 7.54 7.30 12.84
N CYS A 59 6.71 7.30 11.81
CA CYS A 59 7.14 7.45 10.43
C CYS A 59 7.92 8.77 10.28
N ASN A 60 9.08 8.69 9.64
CA ASN A 60 9.95 9.85 9.37
C ASN A 60 10.46 9.88 7.92
N THR A 61 9.86 9.08 7.04
CA THR A 61 9.88 9.24 5.59
C THR A 61 8.91 10.35 5.19
N GLU A 62 9.23 11.07 4.11
CA GLU A 62 8.43 12.20 3.61
C GLU A 62 7.56 11.80 2.42
N TYR A 63 7.96 10.78 1.66
CA TYR A 63 7.23 10.22 0.54
C TYR A 63 6.39 9.02 0.96
N HIS A 64 7.03 7.96 1.49
CA HIS A 64 6.36 6.73 1.90
C HIS A 64 5.75 6.93 3.30
N ASP A 65 4.70 7.74 3.36
CA ASP A 65 3.97 8.11 4.57
C ASP A 65 2.58 7.43 4.64
N ILE A 66 1.81 7.79 5.68
CA ILE A 66 0.46 7.23 5.85
C ILE A 66 -0.51 7.67 4.74
N HIS A 67 -0.29 8.83 4.11
CA HIS A 67 -1.14 9.31 3.04
C HIS A 67 -0.94 8.46 1.78
N HIS A 68 0.30 8.15 1.43
CA HIS A 68 0.61 7.23 0.33
C HIS A 68 -0.04 5.85 0.55
N THR A 69 0.08 5.30 1.76
CA THR A 69 -0.56 4.00 2.10
C THR A 69 -2.08 4.05 1.96
N ILE A 70 -2.73 5.14 2.38
CA ILE A 70 -4.19 5.30 2.27
C ILE A 70 -4.63 5.52 0.82
N ASP A 71 -3.87 6.28 0.04
CA ASP A 71 -4.17 6.50 -1.38
C ASP A 71 -4.10 5.19 -2.16
N ALA A 72 -3.08 4.36 -1.93
CA ALA A 72 -2.97 3.02 -2.50
C ALA A 72 -4.16 2.13 -2.07
N PHE A 73 -4.57 2.19 -0.79
CA PHE A 73 -5.70 1.44 -0.26
C PHE A 73 -7.03 1.77 -0.96
N ILE A 74 -7.34 3.07 -1.12
CA ILE A 74 -8.53 3.51 -1.85
C ILE A 74 -8.44 3.17 -3.34
N ALA A 75 -7.26 3.28 -3.94
CA ALA A 75 -7.04 2.89 -5.33
C ALA A 75 -7.33 1.39 -5.56
N VAL A 76 -6.84 0.50 -4.68
CA VAL A 76 -7.15 -0.94 -4.74
C VAL A 76 -8.65 -1.21 -4.65
N LEU A 77 -9.35 -0.57 -3.70
CA LEU A 77 -10.81 -0.71 -3.58
C LEU A 77 -11.55 -0.34 -4.87
N ARG A 78 -11.16 0.77 -5.50
CA ARG A 78 -11.74 1.21 -6.77
C ARG A 78 -11.39 0.29 -7.94
N ILE A 79 -10.19 -0.25 -7.96
CA ILE A 79 -9.78 -1.24 -8.98
C ILE A 79 -10.61 -2.52 -8.84
N VAL A 80 -10.80 -3.02 -7.62
CA VAL A 80 -11.64 -4.20 -7.37
C VAL A 80 -13.09 -3.94 -7.77
N ASP A 81 -13.65 -2.80 -7.39
CA ASP A 81 -15.02 -2.41 -7.78
C ASP A 81 -15.17 -2.31 -9.31
N GLY A 82 -14.24 -1.64 -9.98
CA GLY A 82 -14.20 -1.56 -11.44
C GLY A 82 -14.03 -2.93 -12.12
N TYR A 83 -13.19 -3.81 -11.56
CA TYR A 83 -13.01 -5.18 -12.04
C TYR A 83 -14.31 -5.98 -11.96
N PHE A 84 -15.12 -5.76 -10.92
CA PHE A 84 -16.41 -6.42 -10.74
C PHE A 84 -17.50 -5.84 -11.63
N ILE A 85 -17.52 -4.51 -11.82
CA ILE A 85 -18.39 -3.83 -12.78
C ILE A 85 -18.15 -4.33 -14.21
N ALA A 86 -16.89 -4.64 -14.56
CA ALA A 86 -16.52 -5.23 -15.84
C ALA A 86 -16.96 -6.71 -16.00
N GLY A 87 -17.65 -7.29 -15.01
CA GLY A 87 -18.20 -8.64 -15.05
C GLY A 87 -17.28 -9.73 -14.50
N ASN A 88 -16.10 -9.37 -14.00
CA ASN A 88 -15.19 -10.34 -13.38
C ASN A 88 -15.51 -10.52 -11.89
N LYS A 89 -14.87 -11.52 -11.26
CA LYS A 89 -14.99 -11.80 -9.82
C LYS A 89 -13.64 -12.23 -9.26
N LEU A 90 -13.49 -12.03 -7.95
CA LEU A 90 -12.44 -12.58 -7.11
C LEU A 90 -13.10 -13.12 -5.85
N ASP A 91 -12.52 -14.18 -5.29
CA ASP A 91 -12.93 -14.69 -3.99
C ASP A 91 -12.86 -13.58 -2.91
N GLU A 92 -13.85 -13.56 -2.02
CA GLU A 92 -13.95 -12.54 -0.97
C GLU A 92 -12.74 -12.56 -0.02
N ASN A 93 -12.22 -13.75 0.32
CA ASN A 93 -11.02 -13.86 1.15
C ASN A 93 -9.79 -13.27 0.43
N ILE A 94 -9.69 -13.41 -0.89
CA ILE A 94 -8.62 -12.80 -1.67
C ILE A 94 -8.74 -11.28 -1.63
N VAL A 95 -9.94 -10.71 -1.79
CA VAL A 95 -10.13 -9.26 -1.71
C VAL A 95 -9.81 -8.73 -0.32
N ILE A 96 -10.25 -9.39 0.75
CA ILE A 96 -9.93 -8.99 2.12
C ILE A 96 -8.41 -9.01 2.35
N ASN A 97 -7.72 -10.06 1.92
CA ASN A 97 -6.27 -10.18 2.09
C ASN A 97 -5.48 -9.23 1.20
N LEU A 98 -5.97 -8.91 0.01
CA LEU A 98 -5.45 -7.84 -0.84
C LEU A 98 -5.51 -6.49 -0.14
N LEU A 99 -6.66 -6.14 0.43
CA LEU A 99 -6.85 -4.89 1.17
C LEU A 99 -5.95 -4.79 2.41
N ILE A 100 -5.77 -5.90 3.12
CA ILE A 100 -4.83 -6.00 4.25
C ILE A 100 -3.38 -5.86 3.77
N ALA A 101 -3.00 -6.51 2.67
CA ALA A 101 -1.68 -6.39 2.05
C ALA A 101 -1.38 -4.93 1.67
N THR A 102 -2.34 -4.22 1.08
CA THR A 102 -2.20 -2.81 0.75
C THR A 102 -1.90 -1.94 1.97
N LEU A 103 -2.56 -2.19 3.11
CA LEU A 103 -2.28 -1.43 4.34
C LEU A 103 -0.89 -1.75 4.93
N LEU A 104 -0.34 -2.91 4.60
CA LEU A 104 0.92 -3.41 5.17
C LEU A 104 2.14 -3.16 4.29
N HIS A 105 1.98 -2.89 2.99
CA HIS A 105 3.06 -2.96 2.01
C HIS A 105 4.28 -2.08 2.35
N ASP A 106 4.04 -0.93 2.99
CA ASP A 106 5.06 0.05 3.36
C ASP A 106 5.45 0.07 4.83
N THR A 107 4.92 -0.85 5.64
CA THR A 107 5.31 -0.95 7.06
C THR A 107 6.81 -1.21 7.26
N GLY A 108 7.46 -1.76 6.24
CA GLY A 108 8.90 -1.96 6.19
C GLY A 108 9.72 -0.68 6.21
N TYR A 109 9.16 0.49 5.91
CA TYR A 109 9.88 1.76 6.09
C TYR A 109 10.00 2.14 7.57
N ILE A 110 9.09 1.69 8.43
CA ILE A 110 9.05 2.12 9.83
C ILE A 110 10.22 1.53 10.61
N GLN A 111 11.00 2.40 11.26
CA GLN A 111 12.15 2.01 12.06
C GLN A 111 11.71 1.32 13.36
N GLU A 112 12.43 0.28 13.78
CA GLU A 112 12.29 -0.23 15.15
C GLU A 112 12.83 0.81 16.15
N GLU A 113 12.37 0.78 17.40
CA GLU A 113 12.79 1.73 18.45
C GLU A 113 14.31 1.79 18.64
N SER A 114 14.99 0.65 18.46
CA SER A 114 16.44 0.51 18.58
C SER A 114 17.24 1.18 17.46
N ASP A 115 16.62 1.44 16.30
CA ASP A 115 17.29 2.02 15.16
C ASP A 115 17.25 3.56 15.21
N THR A 116 18.37 4.17 15.58
CA THR A 116 18.48 5.64 15.79
C THR A 116 19.18 6.40 14.68
N GLU A 117 19.52 5.74 13.57
CA GLU A 117 20.28 6.38 12.48
C GLU A 117 19.38 6.72 11.30
N GLY A 118 19.58 7.90 10.69
CA GLY A 118 18.86 8.30 9.49
C GLY A 118 17.35 8.26 9.63
N THR A 119 16.67 8.04 8.51
CA THR A 119 15.22 7.83 8.44
C THR A 119 14.89 6.39 8.04
N GLY A 120 13.60 6.08 7.99
CA GLY A 120 13.09 4.84 7.41
C GLY A 120 13.48 4.64 5.94
N ALA A 121 13.81 5.72 5.21
CA ALA A 121 14.09 5.68 3.78
C ALA A 121 15.25 4.74 3.43
N LYS A 122 16.26 4.61 4.30
CA LYS A 122 17.38 3.66 4.09
C LYS A 122 16.93 2.21 3.84
N TYR A 123 15.70 1.86 4.23
CA TYR A 123 15.12 0.55 4.01
C TYR A 123 14.45 0.35 2.65
N THR A 124 14.41 1.32 1.73
CA THR A 124 13.79 1.19 0.40
C THR A 124 14.14 -0.11 -0.32
N LYS A 125 15.40 -0.57 -0.26
CA LYS A 125 15.82 -1.83 -0.94
C LYS A 125 15.25 -3.10 -0.29
N THR A 126 14.81 -3.01 0.96
CA THR A 126 14.40 -4.14 1.81
C THR A 126 13.01 -3.99 2.39
N HIS A 127 12.30 -2.89 2.09
CA HIS A 127 11.03 -2.54 2.74
C HIS A 127 10.00 -3.66 2.56
N VAL A 128 9.88 -4.24 1.36
CA VAL A 128 9.00 -5.39 1.07
C VAL A 128 9.23 -6.55 2.04
N LEU A 129 10.49 -7.00 2.19
CA LEU A 129 10.81 -8.11 3.09
C LEU A 129 10.54 -7.74 4.54
N ARG A 130 10.83 -6.50 4.92
CA ARG A 130 10.57 -5.99 6.26
C ARG A 130 9.06 -5.88 6.55
N SER A 131 8.23 -5.52 5.57
CA SER A 131 6.77 -5.51 5.69
C SER A 131 6.20 -6.90 5.90
N VAL A 132 6.74 -7.90 5.19
CA VAL A 132 6.40 -9.32 5.40
C VAL A 132 6.79 -9.78 6.80
N GLU A 133 7.99 -9.43 7.28
CA GLU A 133 8.41 -9.78 8.63
C GLU A 133 7.60 -9.05 9.71
N PHE A 134 7.20 -7.79 9.46
CA PHE A 134 6.27 -7.05 10.31
C PHE A 134 4.94 -7.79 10.45
N LEU A 135 4.34 -8.24 9.34
CA LEU A 135 3.12 -9.03 9.35
C LEU A 135 3.31 -10.30 10.20
N LYS A 136 4.34 -11.11 9.92
CA LYS A 136 4.59 -12.38 10.64
C LYS A 136 4.79 -12.16 12.14
N LYS A 137 5.49 -11.09 12.53
CA LYS A 137 5.74 -10.74 13.94
C LYS A 137 4.47 -10.28 14.65
N ASN A 138 3.57 -9.59 13.95
CA ASN A 138 2.45 -8.87 14.55
C ASN A 138 1.05 -9.39 14.19
N TYR A 139 0.91 -10.50 13.45
CA TYR A 139 -0.38 -11.00 12.94
C TYR A 139 -1.46 -11.13 14.02
N LYS A 140 -1.09 -11.53 15.25
CA LYS A 140 -2.01 -11.63 16.39
C LYS A 140 -2.59 -10.28 16.82
N ILE A 141 -1.76 -9.23 16.85
CA ILE A 141 -2.19 -7.85 17.17
C ILE A 141 -3.06 -7.31 16.03
N LEU A 142 -2.67 -7.60 14.79
CA LEU A 142 -3.40 -7.24 13.58
C LEU A 142 -4.71 -8.03 13.42
N LYS A 143 -4.93 -9.10 14.20
CA LYS A 143 -6.04 -10.06 14.08
C LYS A 143 -6.14 -10.70 12.69
N VAL A 144 -5.01 -10.83 12.01
CA VAL A 144 -4.90 -11.57 10.75
C VAL A 144 -4.88 -13.06 11.06
N ASN A 145 -5.61 -13.85 10.28
CA ASN A 145 -5.60 -15.29 10.40
C ASN A 145 -4.24 -15.84 9.97
N VAL A 146 -3.70 -16.79 10.74
CA VAL A 146 -2.39 -17.40 10.46
C VAL A 146 -2.33 -18.06 9.08
N ASN A 147 -3.44 -18.61 8.59
CA ASN A 147 -3.53 -19.25 7.29
C ASN A 147 -3.45 -18.27 6.11
N ASP A 148 -3.72 -16.99 6.35
CA ASP A 148 -3.69 -15.95 5.31
C ASP A 148 -2.34 -15.23 5.22
N ILE A 149 -1.42 -15.47 6.16
CA ILE A 149 -0.11 -14.79 6.21
C ILE A 149 0.66 -14.98 4.90
N ASP A 150 0.70 -16.19 4.35
CA ASP A 150 1.44 -16.48 3.11
C ASP A 150 0.81 -15.76 1.91
N LEU A 151 -0.52 -15.70 1.84
CA LEU A 151 -1.23 -14.97 0.79
C LEU A 151 -0.90 -13.48 0.85
N ILE A 152 -1.10 -12.85 2.00
CA ILE A 152 -0.81 -11.42 2.20
C ILE A 152 0.66 -11.13 1.90
N SER A 153 1.58 -11.99 2.36
CA SER A 153 3.02 -11.82 2.12
C SER A 153 3.38 -11.89 0.64
N ASN A 154 2.71 -12.75 -0.12
CA ASN A 154 2.93 -12.86 -1.56
C ASN A 154 2.36 -11.65 -2.33
N ILE A 155 1.22 -11.11 -1.90
CA ILE A 155 0.66 -9.88 -2.50
C ILE A 155 1.59 -8.69 -2.21
N ILE A 156 2.09 -8.53 -0.97
CA ILE A 156 3.07 -7.48 -0.62
C ILE A 156 4.33 -7.59 -1.50
N GLN A 157 4.81 -8.80 -1.80
CA GLN A 157 5.98 -8.98 -2.66
C GLN A 157 5.81 -8.45 -4.09
N CYS A 158 4.58 -8.19 -4.53
CA CYS A 158 4.27 -7.63 -5.84
C CYS A 158 4.48 -6.10 -5.91
N THR A 159 4.82 -5.41 -4.82
CA THR A 159 5.17 -3.98 -4.80
C THR A 159 6.67 -3.71 -4.96
N GLY A 160 7.49 -4.76 -4.97
CA GLY A 160 8.95 -4.60 -5.08
C GLY A 160 9.39 -4.00 -6.42
N ILE A 161 10.44 -3.18 -6.38
CA ILE A 161 11.06 -2.55 -7.58
C ILE A 161 11.47 -3.58 -8.65
N LYS A 162 11.77 -4.82 -8.24
CA LYS A 162 12.03 -5.96 -9.12
C LYS A 162 11.18 -7.14 -8.69
N VAL A 163 9.93 -7.18 -9.15
CA VAL A 163 9.07 -8.36 -8.93
C VAL A 163 9.56 -9.50 -9.80
N ASP A 164 9.98 -10.59 -9.18
CA ASP A 164 10.24 -11.84 -9.87
C ASP A 164 8.98 -12.71 -9.81
N TRP A 165 8.06 -12.45 -10.74
CA TRP A 165 6.74 -13.11 -10.80
C TRP A 165 6.83 -14.63 -10.90
N ASP A 166 7.94 -15.17 -11.41
CA ASP A 166 8.18 -16.62 -11.52
C ASP A 166 8.54 -17.26 -10.18
N LYS A 167 9.03 -16.48 -9.20
CA LYS A 167 9.36 -16.95 -7.86
C LYS A 167 8.20 -16.85 -6.86
N ILE A 168 7.19 -16.05 -7.14
CA ILE A 168 6.03 -15.91 -6.26
C ILE A 168 5.01 -16.99 -6.62
N LYS A 169 4.79 -17.95 -5.71
CA LYS A 169 3.84 -19.06 -5.91
C LYS A 169 2.40 -18.57 -5.77
N LEU A 170 1.90 -17.93 -6.82
CA LEU A 170 0.52 -17.45 -6.90
C LEU A 170 -0.29 -18.30 -7.86
N ASN A 171 -1.49 -18.70 -7.43
CA ASN A 171 -2.53 -19.12 -8.37
C ASN A 171 -2.99 -17.88 -9.17
N ASP A 172 -3.82 -18.10 -10.20
CA ASP A 172 -4.18 -17.02 -11.12
C ASP A 172 -4.92 -15.86 -10.44
N GLU A 173 -5.79 -16.14 -9.46
CA GLU A 173 -6.49 -15.09 -8.70
C GLU A 173 -5.56 -14.29 -7.80
N ASN A 174 -4.58 -14.93 -7.15
CA ASN A 174 -3.60 -14.22 -6.33
C ASN A 174 -2.67 -13.36 -7.18
N LYS A 175 -2.34 -13.77 -8.42
CA LYS A 175 -1.58 -12.93 -9.36
C LYS A 175 -2.36 -11.68 -9.72
N ILE A 176 -3.67 -11.80 -9.93
CA ILE A 176 -4.54 -10.65 -10.17
C ILE A 176 -4.51 -9.71 -8.96
N ALA A 177 -4.65 -10.24 -7.73
CA ALA A 177 -4.58 -9.42 -6.52
C ALA A 177 -3.22 -8.71 -6.38
N GLY A 178 -2.10 -9.42 -6.59
CA GLY A 178 -0.77 -8.83 -6.59
C GLY A 178 -0.59 -7.73 -7.65
N ALA A 179 -1.10 -7.97 -8.86
CA ALA A 179 -1.08 -6.98 -9.94
C ALA A 179 -1.95 -5.76 -9.62
N MET A 180 -3.11 -5.94 -8.97
CA MET A 180 -3.96 -4.84 -8.52
C MET A 180 -3.23 -3.97 -7.49
N LEU A 181 -2.55 -4.57 -6.51
CA LEU A 181 -1.76 -3.82 -5.53
C LEU A 181 -0.59 -3.08 -6.20
N GLY A 182 0.25 -3.76 -6.99
CA GLY A 182 1.38 -3.11 -7.66
C GLY A 182 0.93 -1.99 -8.61
N THR A 183 -0.22 -2.15 -9.27
CA THR A 183 -0.82 -1.09 -10.09
C THR A 183 -1.31 0.07 -9.24
N ALA A 184 -2.01 -0.20 -8.13
CA ALA A 184 -2.53 0.83 -7.24
C ALA A 184 -1.45 1.63 -6.54
N ASP A 185 -0.34 0.99 -6.18
CA ASP A 185 0.84 1.63 -5.59
C ASP A 185 1.42 2.68 -6.56
N LEU A 186 1.68 2.27 -7.81
CA LEU A 186 2.16 3.16 -8.88
C LEU A 186 1.15 4.27 -9.22
N ILE A 187 -0.13 3.93 -9.44
CA ILE A 187 -1.16 4.91 -9.79
C ILE A 187 -1.42 5.87 -8.62
N GLY A 188 -1.44 5.36 -7.38
CA GLY A 188 -1.62 6.17 -6.17
C GLY A 188 -0.48 7.19 -6.03
N GLN A 189 0.75 6.76 -6.30
CA GLN A 189 1.91 7.64 -6.40
C GLN A 189 1.71 8.75 -7.45
N MET A 190 1.27 8.42 -8.67
CA MET A 190 1.14 9.38 -9.78
C MET A 190 -0.10 10.27 -9.71
N ALA A 191 -1.16 9.83 -9.03
CA ALA A 191 -2.43 10.54 -8.91
C ALA A 191 -2.45 11.57 -7.77
N ASP A 192 -1.42 11.60 -6.91
CA ASP A 192 -1.28 12.62 -5.88
C ASP A 192 -1.24 14.01 -6.51
N ARG A 193 -2.08 14.93 -6.01
CA ARG A 193 -2.13 16.30 -6.51
C ARG A 193 -0.81 17.05 -6.28
N ASN A 194 -0.06 16.63 -5.27
CA ASN A 194 1.25 17.16 -4.93
C ASN A 194 2.36 16.25 -5.47
N TYR A 195 2.08 15.41 -6.48
CA TYR A 195 3.02 14.40 -6.96
C TYR A 195 4.35 15.02 -7.37
N LEU A 196 4.33 16.11 -8.16
CA LEU A 196 5.54 16.78 -8.64
C LEU A 196 6.38 17.35 -7.48
N GLU A 197 5.73 17.90 -6.46
CA GLU A 197 6.39 18.38 -5.25
C GLU A 197 6.97 17.22 -4.43
N LYS A 198 6.24 16.10 -4.33
CA LYS A 198 6.68 14.90 -3.62
C LYS A 198 7.82 14.16 -4.31
N LEU A 199 8.03 14.35 -5.62
CA LEU A 199 9.18 13.74 -6.31
C LEU A 199 10.52 14.14 -5.69
N LEU A 200 10.63 15.34 -5.13
CA LEU A 200 11.86 15.77 -4.46
C LEU A 200 12.08 14.98 -3.15
N PHE A 201 11.01 14.71 -2.39
CA PHE A 201 11.08 13.84 -1.21
C PHE A 201 11.47 12.42 -1.59
N LEU A 202 10.85 11.87 -2.65
CA LEU A 202 11.22 10.55 -3.17
C LEU A 202 12.70 10.47 -3.56
N TYR A 203 13.23 11.52 -4.17
CA TYR A 203 14.65 11.61 -4.48
C TYR A 203 15.53 11.55 -3.23
N TYR A 204 15.22 12.32 -2.18
CA TYR A 204 16.00 12.27 -0.94
C TYR A 204 15.94 10.91 -0.26
N GLU A 205 14.79 10.24 -0.32
CA GLU A 205 14.67 8.87 0.18
C GLU A 205 15.54 7.90 -0.63
N PHE A 206 15.54 8.03 -1.96
CA PHE A 206 16.40 7.22 -2.84
C PHE A 206 17.89 7.50 -2.64
N GLN A 207 18.26 8.75 -2.36
CA GLN A 207 19.63 9.13 -2.01
C GLN A 207 20.07 8.45 -0.71
N GLU A 208 19.26 8.50 0.36
CA GLU A 208 19.56 7.83 1.62
C GLU A 208 19.70 6.31 1.44
N ALA A 209 18.80 5.71 0.65
CA ALA A 209 18.84 4.28 0.31
C ALA A 209 19.93 3.90 -0.71
N GLN A 210 20.63 4.89 -1.30
CA GLN A 210 21.63 4.70 -2.35
C GLN A 210 21.08 3.92 -3.54
N ILE A 211 19.89 4.28 -4.04
CA ILE A 211 19.27 3.66 -5.22
C ILE A 211 20.03 4.12 -6.48
N PRO A 212 20.59 3.18 -7.28
CA PRO A 212 21.32 3.56 -8.49
C PRO A 212 20.38 4.15 -9.54
N GLY A 213 20.86 5.14 -10.28
CA GLY A 213 20.10 5.78 -11.37
C GLY A 213 19.33 7.04 -10.97
N PHE A 214 19.39 7.44 -9.70
CA PHE A 214 18.79 8.67 -9.17
C PHE A 214 19.85 9.52 -8.46
N ASN A 215 20.88 9.97 -9.20
CA ASN A 215 22.04 10.65 -8.63
C ASN A 215 21.80 12.15 -8.39
N THR A 216 20.80 12.73 -9.06
CA THR A 216 20.42 14.14 -8.98
C THR A 216 18.89 14.29 -8.92
N GLU A 217 18.41 15.43 -8.43
CA GLU A 217 16.99 15.81 -8.47
C GLU A 217 16.46 15.84 -9.92
N PHE A 218 17.33 16.07 -10.90
CA PHE A 218 16.95 16.00 -12.30
C PHE A 218 16.70 14.56 -12.77
N ASP A 219 17.43 13.59 -12.24
CA ASP A 219 17.27 12.18 -12.61
C ASP A 219 15.92 11.63 -12.17
N ILE A 220 15.40 12.02 -10.99
CA ILE A 220 14.06 11.60 -10.56
C ILE A 220 13.03 12.10 -11.56
N ILE A 221 13.02 13.40 -11.88
CA ILE A 221 12.05 14.03 -12.80
C ILE A 221 12.12 13.40 -14.20
N LYS A 222 13.33 13.20 -14.72
CA LYS A 222 13.54 12.63 -16.05
C LYS A 222 13.09 11.18 -16.14
N ASN A 223 13.41 10.37 -15.12
CA ASN A 223 12.99 8.97 -15.10
C ASN A 223 11.48 8.84 -14.88
N THR A 224 10.83 9.81 -14.20
CA THR A 224 9.39 9.79 -14.01
C THR A 224 8.62 9.85 -15.33
N ILE A 225 9.17 10.52 -16.35
CA ILE A 225 8.56 10.61 -17.70
C ILE A 225 8.39 9.22 -18.32
N ASN A 226 9.28 8.27 -18.01
CA ASN A 226 9.19 6.91 -18.55
C ASN A 226 8.00 6.13 -17.99
N PHE A 227 7.36 6.56 -16.89
CA PHE A 227 6.13 5.92 -16.41
C PHE A 227 4.90 6.21 -17.28
N TYR A 228 4.97 7.22 -18.17
CA TYR A 228 3.88 7.59 -19.08
C TYR A 228 4.00 6.99 -20.49
N ASN A 229 5.08 6.25 -20.78
CA ASN A 229 5.38 5.66 -22.09
C ASN A 229 5.38 4.13 -22.02
#